data_AF-A0A5A5T637-F1
#
_entry.id   AF-A0A5A5T637-F1
#
_cell.length_a   1.000
_cell.length_b   1.000
_cell.length_c   1.000
_cell.angle_alpha   90.00
_cell.angle_beta   90.00
_cell.angle_gamma   90.00
#
_symmetry.space_group_name_H-M   'P 1'
#
loop_
_entity.id
_entity.type
_entity.pdbx_description
1 polymer ?
#
loop_
_entity_poly.entity_id
_entity_poly.type
_entity_poly.pdbx_seq_one_letter_code
_entity_poly.pdbx_strand_id
1 'polypeptide(L)'
;MSFQICIKTDKSLQQLATEIRELLSLPPFTLDSLAEEPYCQFDMLGILVLIRYVLEDDREPEVKDYHYYFDGQMSFTEHEIDTDAMEYNLQPYYAQLLAFRLDLETACYEKKRVGQHWQIRYCYYKKNPDWNPNLLFGEPGWVPAILVDAPGPWRSMHTIF
;
A
#
# COMPACT_ATOMS: atom_id res chain seq x y z
N MET A 1 -9.84 -7.95 8.75
CA MET A 1 -9.63 -6.85 7.78
C MET A 1 -8.16 -6.77 7.46
N SER A 2 -7.81 -6.68 6.18
CA SER A 2 -6.44 -6.49 5.74
C SER A 2 -6.37 -5.59 4.52
N PHE A 3 -5.38 -4.72 4.45
CA PHE A 3 -5.08 -3.96 3.23
C PHE A 3 -3.60 -4.09 2.89
N GLN A 4 -3.29 -4.00 1.60
CA GLN A 4 -1.95 -4.20 1.06
C GLN A 4 -1.56 -3.05 0.13
N ILE A 5 -0.34 -2.54 0.28
CA ILE A 5 0.22 -1.53 -0.61
C ILE A 5 1.55 -2.07 -1.13
N CYS A 6 1.67 -2.19 -2.44
CA CYS A 6 2.92 -2.51 -3.11
C CYS A 6 3.78 -1.24 -3.18
N ILE A 7 5.07 -1.36 -2.92
CA ILE A 7 6.01 -0.24 -2.84
C ILE A 7 7.22 -0.54 -3.73
N LYS A 8 7.54 0.41 -4.60
CA LYS A 8 8.75 0.46 -5.40
C LYS A 8 9.64 1.60 -4.89
N THR A 9 10.87 1.24 -4.55
CA THR A 9 11.88 2.16 -4.01
C THR A 9 13.26 1.53 -4.05
N ASP A 10 14.30 2.36 -4.08
CA ASP A 10 15.70 1.93 -3.95
C ASP A 10 16.16 1.84 -2.48
N LYS A 11 15.29 2.18 -1.53
CA LYS A 11 15.58 2.13 -0.09
C LYS A 11 15.70 0.69 0.39
N SER A 12 16.56 0.46 1.39
CA SER A 12 16.61 -0.82 2.09
C SER A 12 15.37 -1.03 2.96
N LEU A 13 15.05 -2.29 3.27
CA LEU A 13 13.92 -2.64 4.16
C LEU A 13 13.98 -1.91 5.50
N GLN A 14 15.17 -1.84 6.12
CA GLN A 14 15.36 -1.18 7.41
C GLN A 14 15.13 0.33 7.32
N GLN A 15 15.61 0.96 6.26
CA GLN A 15 15.38 2.39 6.04
C GLN A 15 13.88 2.66 5.80
N LEU A 16 13.26 1.89 4.92
CA LEU A 16 11.83 1.99 4.62
C LEU A 16 10.97 1.81 5.88
N ALA A 17 11.26 0.80 6.69
CA ALA A 17 10.56 0.54 7.94
C ALA A 17 10.76 1.67 8.97
N THR A 18 11.96 2.22 9.07
CA THR A 18 12.25 3.34 9.98
C THR A 18 11.49 4.59 9.59
N GLU A 19 11.46 4.94 8.31
CA GLU A 19 10.75 6.11 7.81
C GLU A 19 9.23 5.97 7.93
N ILE A 20 8.69 4.78 7.63
CA ILE A 20 7.26 4.49 7.81
C ILE A 20 6.89 4.54 9.30
N ARG A 21 7.74 4.01 10.18
CA ARG A 21 7.55 4.11 11.63
C ARG A 21 7.45 5.56 12.08
N GLU A 22 8.36 6.41 11.62
CA GLU A 22 8.37 7.83 11.99
C GLU A 22 7.15 8.57 11.44
N LEU A 23 6.79 8.32 10.18
CA LEU A 23 5.63 8.92 9.54
C LEU A 23 4.32 8.58 10.24
N LEU A 24 4.12 7.30 10.58
CA LEU A 24 2.88 6.79 11.16
C LEU A 24 2.91 6.73 12.69
N SER A 25 4.01 7.17 13.31
CA SER A 25 4.24 7.08 14.76
C SER A 25 4.03 5.65 15.30
N LEU A 26 4.52 4.66 14.57
CA LEU A 26 4.43 3.25 14.95
C LEU A 26 5.41 2.94 16.10
N PRO A 27 5.16 1.87 16.88
CA PRO A 27 6.14 1.36 17.85
C PRO A 27 7.45 0.94 17.16
N PRO A 28 8.51 0.63 17.92
CA PRO A 28 9.69 -0.03 17.37
C PRO A 28 9.30 -1.32 16.65
N PHE A 29 9.91 -1.58 15.49
CA PHE A 29 9.70 -2.83 14.76
C PHE A 29 10.62 -3.93 15.24
N THR A 30 10.15 -5.16 15.06
CA THR A 30 10.99 -6.36 15.08
C THR A 30 11.40 -6.69 13.66
N LEU A 31 12.68 -6.97 13.43
CA LEU A 31 13.18 -7.53 12.17
C LEU A 31 13.18 -9.05 12.31
N ASP A 32 12.50 -9.73 11.41
CA ASP A 32 12.38 -11.19 11.41
C ASP A 32 12.41 -11.72 9.96
N SER A 33 12.41 -13.04 9.80
CA SER A 33 12.43 -13.71 8.51
C SER A 33 11.42 -14.85 8.46
N LEU A 34 10.56 -14.85 7.45
CA LEU A 34 9.62 -15.95 7.19
C LEU A 34 10.02 -16.61 5.88
N ALA A 35 10.24 -17.93 5.88
CA ALA A 35 10.70 -18.66 4.68
C ALA A 35 11.92 -18.00 3.98
N GLU A 36 12.87 -17.47 4.78
CA GLU A 36 14.06 -16.73 4.32
C GLU A 36 13.81 -15.32 3.74
N GLU A 37 12.55 -14.85 3.73
CA GLU A 37 12.21 -13.48 3.32
C GLU A 37 12.23 -12.52 4.53
N PRO A 38 13.04 -11.44 4.50
CA PRO A 38 13.09 -10.50 5.60
C PRO A 38 11.83 -9.62 5.65
N TYR A 39 11.29 -9.44 6.85
CA TYR A 39 10.18 -8.54 7.11
C TYR A 39 10.36 -7.76 8.41
N CYS A 40 9.77 -6.56 8.46
CA CYS A 40 9.65 -5.74 9.65
C CYS A 40 8.20 -5.81 10.15
N GLN A 41 8.02 -6.08 11.44
CA GLN A 41 6.71 -6.17 12.08
C GLN A 41 6.51 -5.07 13.11
N PHE A 42 5.30 -4.50 13.13
CA PHE A 42 4.83 -3.56 14.15
C PHE A 42 3.51 -4.06 14.75
N ASP A 43 3.43 -4.08 16.08
CA ASP A 43 2.23 -4.47 16.81
C ASP A 43 1.66 -3.28 17.58
N MET A 44 0.46 -2.81 17.21
CA MET A 44 -0.20 -1.68 17.87
C MET A 44 -1.70 -1.94 18.02
N LEU A 45 -2.20 -1.96 19.27
CA LEU A 45 -3.64 -1.87 19.59
C LEU A 45 -4.55 -2.83 18.79
N GLY A 46 -4.11 -4.08 18.57
CA GLY A 46 -4.86 -5.05 17.77
C GLY A 46 -4.75 -4.84 16.25
N ILE A 47 -3.71 -4.12 15.81
CA ILE A 47 -3.30 -3.98 14.42
C ILE A 47 -1.88 -4.50 14.30
N LEU A 48 -1.70 -5.44 13.38
CA LEU A 48 -0.42 -5.94 12.94
C LEU A 48 -0.07 -5.25 11.61
N VAL A 49 1.07 -4.56 11.57
CA VAL A 49 1.60 -3.98 10.33
C VAL A 49 2.87 -4.72 9.95
N LEU A 50 2.95 -5.15 8.70
CA LEU A 50 4.11 -5.85 8.14
C LEU A 50 4.67 -5.04 6.96
N ILE A 51 5.99 -4.92 6.90
CA ILE A 51 6.71 -4.47 5.71
C ILE A 51 7.61 -5.60 5.30
N ARG A 52 7.36 -6.21 4.15
CA ARG A 52 8.09 -7.39 3.69
C ARG A 52 8.66 -7.20 2.31
N TYR A 53 9.83 -7.75 2.08
CA TYR A 53 10.34 -7.96 0.73
C TYR A 53 9.59 -9.13 0.10
N VAL A 54 9.25 -9.04 -1.19
CA VAL A 54 8.59 -10.12 -1.92
C VAL A 54 9.50 -10.53 -3.08
N LEU A 55 9.79 -11.82 -3.24
CA LEU A 55 10.59 -12.31 -4.36
C LEU A 55 9.92 -12.03 -5.71
N GLU A 56 10.71 -11.86 -6.77
CA GLU A 56 10.19 -11.51 -8.10
C GLU A 56 9.16 -12.52 -8.62
N ASP A 57 9.37 -13.81 -8.36
CA ASP A 57 8.50 -14.90 -8.81
C ASP A 57 7.13 -14.93 -8.10
N ASP A 58 7.05 -14.32 -6.91
CA ASP A 58 5.82 -14.24 -6.10
C ASP A 58 5.03 -12.94 -6.32
N ARG A 59 5.58 -11.99 -7.09
CA ARG A 59 4.91 -10.72 -7.40
C ARG A 59 3.89 -10.90 -8.51
N GLU A 60 2.78 -10.17 -8.39
CA GLU A 60 1.81 -10.11 -9.47
C GLU A 60 2.37 -9.35 -10.67
N PRO A 61 2.01 -9.71 -11.92
CA PRO A 61 2.57 -9.10 -13.13
C PRO A 61 2.46 -7.58 -13.17
N GLU A 62 1.37 -7.02 -12.66
CA GLU A 62 1.09 -5.57 -12.62
C GLU A 62 2.03 -4.79 -11.68
N VAL A 63 2.57 -5.46 -10.67
CA VAL A 63 3.41 -4.86 -9.62
C VAL A 63 4.77 -5.56 -9.53
N LYS A 64 5.23 -6.13 -10.64
CA LYS A 64 6.50 -6.88 -10.70
C LYS A 64 7.71 -6.08 -10.22
N ASP A 65 7.72 -4.78 -10.49
CA ASP A 65 8.80 -3.87 -10.07
C ASP A 65 8.64 -3.31 -8.64
N TYR A 66 7.60 -3.72 -7.91
CA TYR A 66 7.31 -3.28 -6.54
C TYR A 66 7.82 -4.33 -5.55
N HIS A 67 8.98 -4.05 -4.97
CA HIS A 67 9.78 -5.03 -4.22
C HIS A 67 9.30 -5.26 -2.79
N TYR A 68 8.54 -4.30 -2.23
CA TYR A 68 8.08 -4.35 -0.85
C TYR A 68 6.58 -4.26 -0.75
N TYR A 69 5.97 -5.03 0.15
CA TYR A 69 4.56 -4.90 0.51
C TYR A 69 4.43 -4.32 1.91
N PHE A 70 3.58 -3.30 2.06
CA PHE A 70 3.08 -2.81 3.34
C PHE A 70 1.69 -3.40 3.56
N ASP A 71 1.59 -4.31 4.52
CA ASP A 71 0.36 -5.01 4.89
C ASP A 71 -0.12 -4.51 6.25
N GLY A 72 -1.37 -4.05 6.34
CA GLY A 72 -2.02 -3.75 7.61
C GLY A 72 -3.13 -4.76 7.89
N GLN A 73 -3.05 -5.47 9.00
CA GLN A 73 -4.04 -6.47 9.42
C GLN A 73 -4.64 -6.07 10.77
N MET A 74 -5.97 -6.06 10.86
CA MET A 74 -6.66 -5.80 12.12
C MET A 74 -7.19 -7.08 12.75
N SER A 75 -6.84 -7.33 14.01
CA SER A 75 -7.20 -8.51 14.82
C SER A 75 -8.57 -8.37 15.50
N PHE A 76 -9.54 -7.68 14.88
CA PHE A 76 -10.92 -7.70 15.37
C PHE A 76 -11.58 -9.02 14.95
N THR A 77 -11.31 -10.09 15.69
CA THR A 77 -11.77 -11.46 15.39
C THR A 77 -13.14 -11.80 15.98
N GLU A 78 -13.73 -10.93 16.81
CA GLU A 78 -14.90 -11.30 17.62
C GLU A 78 -16.26 -10.93 17.01
N HIS A 79 -16.30 -10.09 15.97
CA HIS A 79 -17.55 -9.66 15.34
C HIS A 79 -17.42 -9.71 13.81
N GLU A 80 -18.41 -10.32 13.14
CA GLU A 80 -18.57 -10.30 11.67
C GLU A 80 -18.92 -8.88 11.19
N ILE A 81 -17.97 -7.96 11.31
CA ILE A 81 -18.11 -6.60 10.83
C ILE A 81 -17.74 -6.59 9.35
N ASP A 82 -18.68 -6.15 8.49
CA ASP A 82 -18.38 -5.83 7.10
C ASP A 82 -17.39 -4.65 7.07
N THR A 83 -16.17 -4.93 6.60
CA THR A 83 -15.05 -3.99 6.63
C THR A 83 -14.59 -3.58 5.24
N ASP A 84 -15.30 -4.04 4.20
CA ASP A 84 -14.96 -3.79 2.79
C ASP A 84 -14.84 -2.30 2.51
N ALA A 85 -15.83 -1.50 2.93
CA ALA A 85 -15.82 -0.04 2.74
C ALA A 85 -14.60 0.64 3.38
N MET A 86 -14.10 0.09 4.48
CA MET A 86 -12.95 0.64 5.18
C MET A 86 -11.65 0.27 4.44
N GLU A 87 -11.51 -0.98 4.00
CA GLU A 87 -10.39 -1.43 3.15
C GLU A 87 -10.29 -0.57 1.88
N TYR A 88 -11.42 -0.37 1.18
CA TYR A 88 -11.50 0.44 -0.04
C TYR A 88 -11.04 1.88 0.13
N ASN A 89 -11.19 2.45 1.33
CA ASN A 89 -10.80 3.83 1.59
C ASN A 89 -9.39 3.94 2.18
N LEU A 90 -8.98 3.01 3.04
CA LEU A 90 -7.68 3.05 3.72
C LEU A 90 -6.52 2.74 2.78
N GLN A 91 -6.69 1.77 1.89
CA GLN A 91 -5.64 1.33 0.97
C GLN A 91 -5.15 2.49 0.06
N PRO A 92 -6.03 3.19 -0.70
CA PRO A 92 -5.58 4.33 -1.52
C PRO A 92 -5.12 5.51 -0.67
N TYR A 93 -5.68 5.73 0.52
CA TYR A 93 -5.25 6.79 1.42
C TYR A 93 -3.79 6.60 1.86
N TYR A 94 -3.46 5.42 2.38
CA TYR A 94 -2.09 5.13 2.82
C TYR A 94 -1.12 5.05 1.64
N ALA A 95 -1.52 4.54 0.48
CA ALA A 95 -0.68 4.53 -0.71
C ALA A 95 -0.26 5.97 -1.10
N GLN A 96 -1.23 6.89 -1.18
CA GLN A 96 -0.97 8.30 -1.47
C GLN A 96 -0.15 8.99 -0.38
N LEU A 97 -0.41 8.70 0.90
CA LEU A 97 0.35 9.26 2.02
C LEU A 97 1.82 8.85 1.95
N LEU A 98 2.08 7.56 1.75
CA LEU A 98 3.43 6.99 1.61
C LEU A 98 4.14 7.59 0.39
N ALA A 99 3.46 7.63 -0.76
CA ALA A 99 4.02 8.24 -1.97
C ALA A 99 4.41 9.71 -1.75
N PHE A 100 3.55 10.50 -1.12
CA PHE A 100 3.79 11.93 -0.92
C PHE A 100 4.91 12.21 0.07
N ARG A 101 4.85 11.55 1.24
CA ARG A 101 5.71 11.88 2.39
C ARG A 101 7.09 11.26 2.29
N LEU A 102 7.18 10.05 1.73
CA LEU A 102 8.42 9.29 1.66
C LEU A 102 9.00 9.23 0.25
N ASP A 103 8.38 9.88 -0.73
CA ASP A 103 8.80 9.89 -2.14
C ASP A 103 8.92 8.46 -2.71
N LEU A 104 7.85 7.70 -2.54
CA LEU A 104 7.75 6.29 -2.95
C LEU A 104 6.83 6.16 -4.18
N GLU A 105 7.14 5.23 -5.07
CA GLU A 105 6.14 4.73 -6.01
C GLU A 105 5.31 3.66 -5.30
N THR A 106 4.00 3.81 -5.26
CA THR A 106 3.10 2.88 -4.58
C THR A 106 2.00 2.40 -5.51
N ALA A 107 1.51 1.20 -5.25
CA ALA A 107 0.37 0.64 -5.96
C ALA A 107 -0.56 -0.07 -4.98
N CYS A 108 -1.85 -0.02 -5.26
CA CYS A 108 -2.83 -0.79 -4.53
C CYS A 108 -3.95 -1.27 -5.45
N TYR A 109 -4.59 -2.38 -5.11
CA TYR A 109 -5.70 -2.85 -5.91
C TYR A 109 -7.02 -2.19 -5.49
N GLU A 110 -7.84 -1.88 -6.48
CA GLU A 110 -9.29 -1.74 -6.28
C GLU A 110 -9.92 -3.10 -6.51
N LYS A 111 -10.99 -3.39 -5.77
CA LYS A 111 -11.78 -4.62 -5.93
C LYS A 111 -13.23 -4.25 -6.20
N LYS A 112 -13.88 -5.04 -7.06
CA LYS A 112 -15.32 -4.91 -7.32
C LYS A 112 -15.93 -6.27 -7.53
N ARG A 113 -17.22 -6.39 -7.22
CA ARG A 113 -18.00 -7.60 -7.49
C ARG A 113 -18.75 -7.46 -8.82
N VAL A 114 -18.55 -8.40 -9.73
CA VAL A 114 -19.27 -8.50 -11.00
C VAL A 114 -20.02 -9.84 -11.02
N GLY A 115 -21.31 -9.79 -10.71
CA GLY A 115 -22.11 -11.00 -10.47
C GLY A 115 -21.59 -11.79 -9.27
N GLN A 116 -21.16 -13.04 -9.49
CA GLN A 116 -20.59 -13.90 -8.44
C GLN A 116 -19.07 -13.83 -8.34
N HIS A 117 -18.40 -13.06 -9.22
CA HIS A 117 -16.94 -13.03 -9.29
C HIS A 117 -16.39 -11.72 -8.73
N TRP A 118 -15.27 -11.82 -8.01
CA TRP A 118 -14.47 -10.67 -7.63
C TRP A 118 -13.50 -10.32 -8.76
N GLN A 119 -13.41 -9.04 -9.08
CA GLN A 119 -12.40 -8.50 -9.97
C GLN A 119 -11.52 -7.50 -9.23
N ILE A 120 -10.25 -7.44 -9.61
CA ILE A 120 -9.28 -6.45 -9.12
C ILE A 120 -8.64 -5.69 -10.28
N ARG A 121 -8.14 -4.49 -9.99
CA ARG A 121 -7.20 -3.75 -10.86
C ARG A 121 -6.25 -2.96 -9.98
N TYR A 122 -5.02 -2.73 -10.43
CA TYR A 122 -4.09 -1.87 -9.72
C TYR A 122 -4.26 -0.40 -10.08
N CYS A 123 -4.13 0.45 -9.07
CA CYS A 123 -4.01 1.89 -9.16
C CYS A 123 -2.63 2.28 -8.64
N TYR A 124 -1.97 3.19 -9.35
CA TYR A 124 -0.56 3.53 -9.11
C TYR A 124 -0.44 5.00 -8.72
N TYR A 125 0.40 5.27 -7.72
CA TYR A 125 0.58 6.60 -7.14
C TYR A 125 2.07 6.92 -7.02
N LYS A 126 2.42 8.14 -7.38
CA LYS A 126 3.76 8.70 -7.14
C LYS A 126 3.64 10.17 -6.79
N LYS A 127 4.63 10.70 -6.08
CA LYS A 127 4.69 12.13 -5.80
C LYS A 127 4.80 12.92 -7.11
N ASN A 128 4.07 14.03 -7.19
CA ASN A 128 4.18 14.92 -8.33
C ASN A 128 5.40 15.84 -8.16
N PRO A 129 6.44 15.75 -9.02
CA PRO A 129 7.61 16.62 -8.93
C PRO A 129 7.28 18.10 -9.19
N ASP A 130 6.20 18.38 -9.91
CA ASP A 130 5.75 19.74 -10.23
C ASP A 130 4.87 20.35 -9.13
N TRP A 131 4.58 19.60 -8.06
CA TRP A 131 3.75 20.11 -6.98
C TRP A 131 4.45 21.21 -6.18
N ASN A 132 3.77 22.35 -6.06
CA ASN A 132 4.25 23.49 -5.30
C ASN A 132 3.34 23.74 -4.09
N PRO A 133 3.85 23.64 -2.84
CA PRO A 133 3.05 23.87 -1.63
C PRO A 133 2.53 25.32 -1.50
N ASN A 134 3.07 26.26 -2.26
CA ASN A 134 2.68 27.67 -2.22
C ASN A 134 1.51 28.01 -3.17
N LEU A 135 1.10 27.07 -4.05
CA LEU A 135 -0.04 27.26 -4.93
C LEU A 135 -1.29 26.63 -4.31
N LEU A 136 -2.34 27.42 -4.15
CA LEU A 136 -3.62 26.97 -3.63
C LEU A 136 -4.45 26.28 -4.70
N PHE A 137 -5.35 25.40 -4.27
CA PHE A 137 -6.26 24.71 -5.16
C PHE A 137 -7.06 25.71 -6.03
N GLY A 138 -6.96 25.55 -7.35
CA GLY A 138 -7.63 26.40 -8.33
C GLY A 138 -6.81 27.59 -8.84
N GLU A 139 -5.61 27.84 -8.30
CA GLU A 139 -4.71 28.85 -8.85
C GLU A 139 -4.10 28.41 -10.20
N PRO A 140 -3.74 29.36 -11.09
CA PRO A 140 -3.05 29.04 -12.33
C PRO A 140 -1.74 28.28 -12.06
N GLY A 141 -1.58 27.13 -12.73
CA GLY A 141 -0.43 26.25 -12.53
C GLY A 141 -0.55 25.31 -11.32
N TRP A 142 -1.66 25.35 -10.57
CA TRP A 142 -1.92 24.34 -9.54
C TRP A 142 -2.03 22.94 -10.15
N VAL A 143 -1.35 21.99 -9.51
CA VAL A 143 -1.35 20.56 -9.86
C VAL A 143 -1.52 19.73 -8.59
N PRO A 144 -2.06 18.49 -8.67
CA PRO A 144 -2.20 17.64 -7.50
C PRO A 144 -0.82 17.22 -6.94
N ALA A 145 -0.76 16.98 -5.62
CA ALA A 145 0.46 16.53 -4.93
C ALA A 145 0.89 15.11 -5.29
N ILE A 146 -0.08 14.29 -5.72
CA ILE A 146 0.11 12.93 -6.16
C ILE A 146 -0.33 12.81 -7.61
N LEU A 147 0.52 12.19 -8.42
CA LEU A 147 0.15 11.72 -9.74
C LEU A 147 -0.49 10.34 -9.61
N VAL A 148 -1.63 10.17 -10.29
CA VAL A 148 -2.29 8.89 -10.45
C VAL A 148 -2.06 8.45 -11.88
N ASP A 149 -1.28 7.38 -12.09
CA ASP A 149 -1.08 6.84 -13.43
C ASP A 149 -2.32 6.04 -13.87
N ALA A 150 -2.41 5.75 -15.17
CA ALA A 150 -3.53 4.99 -15.71
C ALA A 150 -3.65 3.63 -14.98
N PRO A 151 -4.83 3.30 -14.42
CA PRO A 151 -4.98 2.05 -13.69
C PRO A 151 -4.84 0.86 -14.63
N GLY A 152 -4.44 -0.28 -14.06
CA GLY A 152 -4.37 -1.54 -14.78
C GLY A 152 -5.75 -2.03 -15.27
N PRO A 153 -5.77 -3.04 -16.16
CA PRO A 153 -7.01 -3.66 -16.57
C PRO A 153 -7.70 -4.37 -15.40
N TRP A 154 -9.03 -4.44 -15.43
CA TRP A 154 -9.77 -5.31 -14.51
C TRP A 154 -9.49 -6.77 -14.86
N ARG A 155 -9.09 -7.57 -13.87
CA ARG A 155 -8.99 -9.02 -14.00
C ARG A 155 -9.76 -9.73 -12.89
N SER A 156 -10.18 -10.96 -13.16
CA SER A 156 -10.79 -11.81 -12.13
C SER A 156 -9.75 -12.15 -11.07
N MET A 157 -10.16 -12.08 -9.80
CA MET A 157 -9.33 -12.56 -8.70
C MET A 157 -9.30 -14.08 -8.78
N HIS A 158 -8.13 -14.67 -8.97
CA HIS A 158 -7.97 -16.11 -8.84
C HIS A 158 -8.09 -16.45 -7.35
N THR A 159 -9.27 -16.90 -6.93
CA THR A 159 -9.42 -17.51 -5.61
C THR A 159 -8.62 -18.81 -5.62
N ILE A 160 -7.48 -18.81 -4.94
CA ILE A 160 -6.79 -20.03 -4.56
C ILE A 160 -7.68 -20.67 -3.49
N PHE A 161 -8.56 -21.57 -3.94
CA PHE A 161 -9.22 -22.55 -3.07
C PHE A 161 -8.52 -23.89 -3.27
#